data_AF-A0A9W6GQG4-F1
#
_entry.id   AF-A0A9W6GQG4-F1
#
_cell.length_a   1.000
_cell.length_b   1.000
_cell.length_c   1.000
_cell.angle_alpha   90.00
_cell.angle_beta   90.00
_cell.angle_gamma   90.00
#
_symmetry.space_group_name_H-M   'P 1'
#
loop_
_entity.id
_entity.type
_entity.pdbx_description
1 polymer ?
#
loop_
_entity_poly.entity_id
_entity_poly.type
_entity_poly.pdbx_seq_one_letter_code
_entity_poly.pdbx_strand_id
1 'polypeptide(L)'
;MTTSVLSVRVSPEERLLLEEAASQSRSTLSDFIRRKALEAAEAEIFSRNVITIPAKDWEAFESWLARPAKATPALAELAQRTPSWEK
;
A
#
# COMPACT_ATOMS: atom_id res chain seq x y z
N MET A 1 21.79 -13.82 7.13
CA MET A 1 21.08 -12.82 6.31
C MET A 1 22.12 -11.89 5.72
N THR A 2 22.16 -11.73 4.40
CA THR A 2 23.08 -10.80 3.73
C THR A 2 22.47 -9.40 3.74
N THR A 3 23.19 -8.43 4.28
CA THR A 3 22.79 -7.01 4.22
C THR A 3 23.31 -6.39 2.92
N SER A 4 22.58 -5.41 2.38
CA SER A 4 23.01 -4.59 1.23
C SER A 4 23.01 -3.12 1.62
N VAL A 5 23.94 -2.34 1.06
CA VAL A 5 24.08 -0.90 1.35
C VAL A 5 23.33 -0.09 0.30
N LEU A 6 22.47 0.82 0.76
CA LEU A 6 21.82 1.83 -0.08
C LEU A 6 22.55 3.17 0.08
N SER A 7 23.15 3.68 -0.99
CA SER A 7 23.84 4.97 -1.00
C SER A 7 22.99 6.03 -1.71
N VAL A 8 22.64 7.10 -1.00
CA VAL A 8 21.85 8.22 -1.52
C VAL A 8 22.66 9.50 -1.35
N ARG A 9 22.75 10.30 -2.42
CA ARG A 9 23.36 11.63 -2.37
C ARG A 9 22.33 12.63 -1.90
N VAL A 10 22.73 13.48 -0.96
CA VAL A 10 21.92 14.57 -0.41
C VAL A 10 22.78 15.82 -0.36
N SER A 11 22.16 16.98 -0.54
CA SER A 11 22.76 18.28 -0.29
C SER A 11 23.00 18.49 1.23
N PRO A 12 23.85 19.46 1.61
CA PRO A 12 24.05 19.79 3.02
C PRO A 12 22.76 20.22 3.73
N GLU A 13 21.89 20.97 3.06
CA GLU A 13 20.62 21.45 3.61
C GLU A 13 19.65 20.30 3.87
N GLU A 14 19.50 19.38 2.91
CA GLU A 14 18.69 18.17 3.08
C GLU A 14 19.22 17.30 4.21
N ARG A 15 20.55 17.17 4.32
CA ARG A 15 21.17 16.40 5.40
C ARG A 15 20.84 16.99 6.78
N LEU A 16 20.97 18.31 6.94
CA LEU A 16 20.65 18.99 8.20
C LEU A 16 19.20 18.76 8.60
N LEU A 17 18.26 18.93 7.67
CA LEU A 17 16.84 18.69 7.90
C LEU A 17 16.57 17.24 8.36
N LEU A 18 17.21 16.26 7.71
CA LEU A 18 17.05 14.85 8.06
C LEU A 18 17.66 14.53 9.43
N GLU A 19 18.80 15.14 9.79
CA GLU A 19 19.42 14.99 11.11
C GLU A 19 18.55 15.60 12.23
N GLU A 20 17.98 16.79 12.00
CA GLU A 20 17.02 17.40 12.93
C GLU A 20 15.79 16.52 13.14
N ALA A 21 15.20 16.00 12.07
CA ALA A 21 14.03 15.11 12.15
C ALA A 21 14.35 13.78 12.87
N ALA A 22 15.54 13.21 12.62
CA ALA A 22 16.02 12.03 13.32
C ALA A 22 16.20 12.28 14.82
N SER A 23 16.73 13.46 15.19
CA SER A 23 16.93 13.88 16.58
C SER A 23 15.60 14.00 17.34
N GLN A 24 14.59 14.62 16.72
CA GLN A 24 13.24 14.73 17.29
C GLN A 24 12.59 13.35 17.47
N SER A 25 12.91 12.41 16.58
CA SER A 25 12.46 11.02 16.65
C SER A 25 13.26 10.14 17.62
N ARG A 26 14.27 10.70 18.31
CA ARG A 26 15.21 9.97 19.19
C ARG A 26 15.85 8.75 18.51
N SER A 27 16.17 8.90 17.22
CA SER A 27 16.76 7.85 16.37
C SER A 27 18.05 8.34 15.72
N THR A 28 18.88 7.40 15.26
CA THR A 28 20.03 7.77 14.40
C THR A 28 19.54 8.17 13.01
N LEU A 29 20.33 8.96 12.27
CA LEU A 29 20.01 9.33 10.90
C LEU A 29 19.73 8.11 10.02
N SER A 30 20.60 7.09 10.08
CA SER A 30 20.44 5.86 9.27
C SER A 30 19.17 5.09 9.62
N ASP A 31 18.82 5.00 10.91
CA ASP A 31 17.60 4.31 11.36
C ASP A 31 16.33 5.07 10.96
N PHE A 32 16.36 6.40 11.12
CA PHE A 32 15.30 7.31 10.68
C PHE A 32 15.03 7.16 9.18
N ILE A 33 16.07 7.27 8.35
CA ILE A 33 15.95 7.16 6.89
C ILE A 33 15.46 5.77 6.48
N ARG A 34 16.01 4.70 7.07
CA ARG A 34 15.56 3.33 6.75
C ARG A 34 14.06 3.18 7.02
N ARG A 35 13.60 3.62 8.20
CA ARG A 35 12.19 3.52 8.58
C ARG A 35 11.30 4.37 7.67
N LYS A 36 11.67 5.63 7.42
CA LYS A 36 10.88 6.52 6.56
C LYS A 36 10.83 6.07 5.10
N ALA A 37 11.91 5.51 4.58
CA ALA A 37 11.93 4.93 3.24
C ALA A 37 11.01 3.70 3.13
N LEU A 38 10.99 2.83 4.15
CA LEU A 38 10.07 1.69 4.20
C LEU A 38 8.62 2.12 4.32
N GLU A 39 8.30 3.04 5.25
CA GLU A 39 6.94 3.58 5.40
C GLU A 39 6.42 4.19 4.09
N ALA A 40 7.24 4.96 3.37
CA ALA A 40 6.87 5.53 2.09
C ALA A 40 6.67 4.46 1.00
N ALA A 41 7.56 3.46 0.94
CA ALA A 41 7.43 2.36 -0.01
C ALA A 41 6.18 1.52 0.24
N GLU A 42 5.88 1.23 1.51
CA GLU A 42 4.66 0.51 1.91
C GLU A 42 3.41 1.31 1.55
N ALA A 43 3.37 2.62 1.83
CA ALA A 43 2.25 3.47 1.48
C ALA A 43 2.02 3.52 -0.04
N GLU A 44 3.08 3.59 -0.84
CA GLU A 44 3.00 3.57 -2.31
C GLU A 44 2.52 2.21 -2.84
N ILE A 45 3.01 1.10 -2.27
CA ILE A 45 2.56 -0.25 -2.61
C ILE A 45 1.09 -0.43 -2.24
N PHE A 46 0.67 0.03 -1.06
CA PHE A 46 -0.71 -0.10 -0.62
C PHE A 46 -1.68 0.78 -1.40
N SER A 47 -1.20 1.93 -1.89
CA SER A 47 -1.95 2.81 -2.79
C SER A 47 -2.16 2.22 -4.19
N ARG A 48 -1.39 1.18 -4.57
CA ARG A 48 -1.61 0.45 -5.81
C ARG A 48 -2.81 -0.49 -5.67
N ASN A 49 -3.99 0.05 -5.96
CA ASN A 49 -5.23 -0.68 -6.28
C ASN A 49 -5.14 -1.46 -7.62
N VAL A 50 -3.94 -1.79 -8.09
CA VAL A 50 -3.75 -2.43 -9.40
C VAL A 50 -3.85 -3.93 -9.22
N ILE A 51 -5.05 -4.46 -9.42
CA ILE A 51 -5.28 -5.90 -9.51
C ILE A 51 -4.84 -6.36 -10.90
N THR A 52 -3.63 -6.93 -10.98
CA THR A 52 -3.12 -7.51 -12.22
C THR A 52 -3.78 -8.87 -12.45
N ILE A 53 -4.54 -9.00 -13.53
CA ILE A 53 -5.10 -10.28 -13.97
C ILE A 53 -4.04 -10.99 -14.82
N PRO A 54 -3.63 -12.22 -14.49
CA PRO A 54 -2.72 -12.99 -15.32
C PRO A 54 -3.29 -13.17 -16.73
N ALA A 55 -2.45 -13.10 -17.78
CA ALA A 55 -2.91 -13.17 -19.16
C ALA A 55 -3.74 -14.43 -19.48
N LYS A 56 -3.41 -15.56 -18.85
CA LYS A 56 -4.16 -16.83 -18.96
C LYS A 56 -5.60 -16.76 -18.45
N ASP A 57 -5.89 -15.83 -17.54
CA ASP A 57 -7.20 -15.70 -16.87
C ASP A 57 -8.02 -14.55 -17.46
N TRP A 58 -7.46 -13.81 -18.44
CA TRP A 58 -8.07 -12.62 -19.03
C TRP A 58 -9.39 -12.91 -19.73
N GLU A 59 -9.42 -13.94 -20.58
CA GLU A 59 -10.63 -14.34 -21.32
C GLU A 59 -11.75 -14.81 -20.38
N ALA A 60 -11.40 -15.54 -19.31
CA ALA A 60 -12.36 -15.97 -18.30
C ALA A 60 -12.96 -14.76 -17.56
N PHE A 61 -12.13 -13.77 -17.23
CA PHE A 61 -12.58 -12.54 -16.60
C PHE A 61 -13.50 -11.72 -17.51
N GLU A 62 -13.18 -11.56 -18.79
CA GLU A 62 -14.06 -10.90 -19.77
C GLU A 62 -15.42 -11.61 -19.87
N SER A 63 -15.42 -12.95 -19.90
CA SER A 63 -16.66 -13.73 -19.94
C SER A 63 -17.53 -13.53 -18.70
N TRP A 64 -16.91 -13.31 -17.53
CA TRP A 64 -17.62 -13.02 -16.28
C TRP A 64 -18.23 -11.61 -16.28
N LEU A 65 -17.52 -10.62 -16.82
CA LEU A 65 -18.04 -9.26 -16.94
C LEU A 65 -19.24 -9.17 -17.89
N ALA A 66 -19.24 -9.94 -18.97
CA ALA A 66 -20.35 -9.98 -19.93
C ALA A 66 -21.59 -10.72 -19.40
N ARG A 67 -21.47 -11.50 -18.32
CA ARG A 67 -22.57 -12.29 -17.77
C ARG A 67 -23.52 -11.39 -16.96
N PRO A 68 -24.85 -11.52 -17.12
CA PRO A 68 -25.79 -10.80 -16.27
C PRO A 68 -25.63 -11.18 -14.80
N ALA A 69 -25.85 -10.20 -13.91
CA ALA A 69 -25.75 -10.41 -12.47
C ALA A 69 -26.74 -11.51 -12.02
N LYS A 70 -26.21 -12.50 -11.29
CA LYS A 70 -27.03 -13.56 -10.71
C LYS A 70 -27.68 -13.04 -9.42
N ALA A 71 -29.00 -13.03 -9.39
CA ALA A 71 -29.75 -12.74 -8.17
C ALA A 71 -29.42 -13.80 -7.09
N THR A 72 -28.85 -13.34 -5.98
CA THR A 72 -28.50 -14.18 -4.83
C THR A 72 -29.29 -13.68 -3.62
N PRO A 73 -30.35 -14.39 -3.17
CA PRO A 73 -31.25 -13.90 -2.13
C PRO A 73 -30.54 -13.48 -0.83
N ALA A 74 -29.50 -14.23 -0.42
CA ALA A 74 -28.71 -13.90 0.75
C ALA A 74 -27.94 -12.57 0.63
N LEU A 75 -27.48 -12.19 -0.57
CA LEU A 75 -26.83 -10.89 -0.80
C LEU A 75 -27.84 -9.74 -0.76
N ALA A 76 -29.07 -9.98 -1.24
CA ALA A 76 -30.14 -9.00 -1.16
C ALA A 76 -30.57 -8.75 0.29
N GLU A 77 -30.65 -9.80 1.12
CA GLU A 77 -30.92 -9.67 2.55
C GLU A 77 -29.77 -8.93 3.27
N LEU A 78 -28.51 -9.27 2.95
CA LEU A 78 -27.34 -8.61 3.55
C LEU A 78 -27.31 -7.11 3.25
N ALA A 79 -27.63 -6.70 2.02
CA ALA A 79 -27.63 -5.30 1.61
C ALA A 79 -28.67 -4.44 2.35
N GLN A 80 -29.67 -5.05 2.98
CA GLN A 80 -30.69 -4.36 3.78
C GLN A 80 -30.27 -4.16 5.25
N ARG A 81 -29.16 -4.77 5.69
CA ARG A 81 -28.71 -4.69 7.08
C ARG A 81 -27.85 -3.43 7.28
N THR A 82 -28.08 -2.72 8.38
CA THR A 82 -27.20 -1.62 8.81
C THR A 82 -25.83 -2.18 9.20
N PRO A 83 -24.73 -1.67 8.61
CA PRO A 83 -23.39 -2.08 8.99
C PRO A 83 -23.09 -1.81 10.47
N SER A 84 -22.31 -2.68 11.10
CA SER A 84 -22.00 -2.58 12.54
C SER A 84 -21.10 -1.40 12.90
N TRP A 85 -20.43 -0.79 11.92
CA TRP A 85 -19.53 0.36 12.10
C TRP A 85 -20.22 1.72 11.91
N GLU A 86 -21.52 1.74 11.56
CA GLU A 86 -22.31 2.97 11.51
C GLU A 86 -23.01 3.30 12.85
N LYS A 87 -22.73 2.53 13.91
CA LYS A 87 -23.26 2.74 15.27
C LYS A 87 -22.20 3.23 16.24
#